data_AF-A0A939JKN4-F1
#
_entry.id   AF-A0A939JKN4-F1
#
_cell.length_a   1.000
_cell.length_b   1.000
_cell.length_c   1.000
_cell.angle_alpha   90.00
_cell.angle_beta   90.00
_cell.angle_gamma   90.00
#
_symmetry.space_group_name_H-M   'P 1'
#
loop_
_entity.id
_entity.type
_entity.pdbx_description
1 polymer ?
#
loop_
_entity_poly.entity_id
_entity_poly.type
_entity_poly.pdbx_seq_one_letter_code
_entity_poly.pdbx_strand_id
1 'polypeptide(L)'
;TARVRLVAFTDPVLAPRTVDQSWTLLKSEAHATDNGPLLVDEYQVNALDTGEQHTVHIAGDVVLSAPGIELEHLETPPSTFLAS
;
A
#
# COMPACT_ATOMS: atom_id res chain seq x y z
N THR A 1 4.34 13.73 0.12
CA THR A 1 5.13 12.63 0.70
C THR A 1 5.03 12.65 2.21
N ALA A 2 4.78 11.50 2.83
CA ALA A 2 4.79 11.33 4.28
C ALA A 2 5.99 10.46 4.71
N ARG A 3 6.53 10.70 5.91
CA ARG A 3 7.51 9.80 6.54
C ARG A 3 6.80 8.94 7.57
N VAL A 4 7.05 7.64 7.53
CA VAL A 4 6.40 6.66 8.40
C VAL A 4 7.46 5.75 9.01
N ARG A 5 7.33 5.48 10.31
CA ARG A 5 8.11 4.46 11.00
C ARG A 5 7.24 3.21 11.16
N LEU A 6 7.70 2.10 10.62
CA LEU A 6 6.98 0.82 10.64
C LEU A 6 7.75 -0.21 11.45
N VAL A 7 7.06 -1.27 11.87
CA VAL A 7 7.66 -2.49 12.39
C VAL A 7 7.43 -3.59 11.37
N ALA A 8 8.52 -4.15 10.84
CA ALA A 8 8.50 -5.23 9.87
C ALA A 8 8.84 -6.58 10.54
N PHE A 9 8.20 -7.62 10.03
CA PHE A 9 8.47 -9.02 10.35
C PHE A 9 8.75 -9.73 9.03
N THR A 10 9.89 -10.40 8.92
CA THR A 10 10.34 -11.03 7.67
C THR A 10 10.79 -12.46 7.93
N ASP A 11 10.60 -13.35 6.96
CA ASP A 11 11.16 -14.70 7.01
C ASP A 11 12.70 -14.71 7.13
N PRO A 12 13.29 -15.82 7.58
CA PRO A 12 12.64 -17.03 8.12
C PRO A 12 12.29 -16.91 9.61
N VAL A 13 12.65 -15.80 10.25
CA VAL A 13 12.40 -15.56 11.67
C VAL A 13 11.70 -14.22 11.81
N LEU A 14 10.44 -14.26 12.26
CA LEU A 14 9.57 -13.09 12.49
C LEU A 14 10.03 -12.27 13.71
N ALA A 15 11.29 -11.85 13.72
CA ALA A 15 11.83 -10.91 14.69
C ALA A 15 11.45 -9.48 14.28
N PRO A 16 10.87 -8.67 15.17
CA PRO A 16 10.46 -7.31 14.84
C PRO A 16 11.67 -6.42 14.54
N ARG A 17 11.59 -5.65 13.45
CA ARG A 17 12.58 -4.62 13.09
C ARG A 17 11.88 -3.31 12.78
N THR A 18 12.40 -2.21 13.31
CA THR A 18 11.94 -0.88 12.89
C THR A 18 12.53 -0.53 11.54
N VAL A 19 11.67 -0.09 10.61
CA VAL A 19 12.07 0.40 9.30
C VAL A 19 11.53 1.82 9.11
N ASP A 20 12.36 2.69 8.52
CA ASP A 20 11.98 4.07 8.21
C ASP A 20 11.75 4.20 6.70
N GLN A 21 10.56 4.65 6.31
CA GLN A 21 10.16 4.77 4.91
C GLN A 21 9.61 6.15 4.59
N SER A 22 9.68 6.52 3.32
CA SER A 22 8.91 7.63 2.77
C SER A 22 7.90 7.11 1.75
N TRP A 23 6.69 7.65 1.81
CA TRP A 23 5.56 7.27 0.96
C TRP A 23 5.11 8.49 0.18
N THR A 24 5.06 8.37 -1.14
CA THR A 24 4.62 9.44 -2.04
C THR A 24 3.45 8.94 -2.86
N LEU A 25 2.28 9.55 -2.70
CA LEU A 25 1.16 9.35 -3.60
C LEU A 25 1.54 9.87 -4.98
N LEU A 26 1.58 8.99 -5.97
CA LEU A 26 1.86 9.33 -7.36
C LEU A 26 0.58 9.62 -8.12
N LYS A 27 -0.45 8.79 -7.92
CA LYS A 27 -1.70 8.84 -8.67
C LYS A 27 -2.85 8.31 -7.82
N SER A 28 -4.04 8.88 -8.03
CA SER A 28 -5.31 8.28 -7.61
C SER A 28 -6.18 8.08 -8.85
N GLU A 29 -6.65 6.87 -9.09
CA GLU A 29 -7.41 6.49 -10.28
C GLU A 29 -8.68 5.71 -9.92
N ALA A 30 -9.79 6.06 -10.57
CA ALA A 30 -11.05 5.36 -10.40
C ALA A 30 -11.19 4.25 -11.46
N HIS A 31 -11.36 3.01 -11.00
CA HIS A 31 -11.60 1.83 -11.83
C HIS A 31 -13.07 1.42 -11.73
N ALA A 32 -13.73 1.19 -12.86
CA ALA A 32 -15.12 0.73 -12.85
C ALA A 32 -15.22 -0.70 -12.30
N THR A 33 -16.19 -0.95 -11.41
CA THR A 33 -16.54 -2.28 -10.90
C THR A 33 -18.06 -2.43 -10.83
N ASP A 34 -18.54 -3.66 -10.61
CA ASP A 34 -19.97 -3.94 -10.47
C ASP A 34 -20.60 -3.26 -9.24
N ASN A 35 -19.81 -2.92 -8.22
CA ASN A 35 -20.26 -2.28 -6.99
C ASN A 35 -20.00 -0.75 -6.98
N GLY A 36 -19.69 -0.16 -8.13
CA GLY A 36 -19.32 1.25 -8.28
C GLY A 36 -17.82 1.44 -8.53
N PRO A 37 -17.36 2.69 -8.72
CA PRO A 37 -15.95 2.95 -8.98
C PRO A 37 -15.09 2.62 -7.75
N LEU A 38 -14.04 1.83 -7.95
CA LEU A 38 -12.99 1.58 -6.97
C LEU A 38 -11.89 2.62 -7.13
N LEU A 39 -11.70 3.47 -6.12
CA LEU A 39 -10.58 4.41 -6.10
C LEU A 39 -9.31 3.68 -5.67
N VAL A 40 -8.27 3.75 -6.48
CA VAL A 40 -6.97 3.13 -6.25
C VAL A 40 -5.91 4.22 -6.19
N ASP A 41 -5.18 4.25 -5.09
CA ASP A 41 -4.00 5.07 -4.90
C ASP A 41 -2.74 4.28 -5.24
N GLU A 42 -1.89 4.88 -6.07
CA GLU A 42 -0.55 4.41 -6.39
C GLU A 42 0.47 5.16 -5.53
N TYR A 43 1.15 4.46 -4.62
CA TYR A 43 2.21 5.00 -3.80
C TYR A 43 3.58 4.49 -4.25
N GLN A 44 4.54 5.39 -4.39
CA GLN A 44 5.96 5.03 -4.36
C GLN A 44 6.45 5.00 -2.92
N VAL A 45 6.96 3.85 -2.52
CA VAL A 45 7.56 3.61 -1.20
C VAL A 45 9.06 3.55 -1.36
N ASN A 46 9.77 4.37 -0.58
CA ASN A 46 11.23 4.36 -0.56
C ASN A 46 11.72 3.98 0.84
N ALA A 47 12.53 2.93 0.91
CA ALA A 47 13.29 2.57 2.11
C ALA A 47 14.41 3.60 2.30
N LEU A 48 14.41 4.29 3.44
CA LEU A 48 15.33 5.42 3.65
C LEU A 48 16.75 4.99 3.98
N ASP A 49 16.94 3.76 4.45
CA ASP A 49 18.22 3.17 4.83
C ASP A 49 18.96 2.54 3.64
N THR A 50 18.24 1.89 2.72
CA THR A 50 18.82 1.21 1.55
C THR A 50 18.67 1.99 0.25
N GLY A 51 17.68 2.90 0.17
CA GLY A 51 17.30 3.58 -1.06
C GLY A 51 16.45 2.74 -2.01
N GLU A 52 16.08 1.51 -1.63
CA GLU A 52 15.21 0.65 -2.43
C GLU A 52 13.82 1.29 -2.63
N GLN A 53 13.28 1.14 -3.84
CA GLN A 53 11.99 1.71 -4.22
C GLN A 53 11.07 0.63 -4.77
N HIS A 54 9.80 0.70 -4.41
CA HIS A 54 8.75 -0.12 -4.99
C HIS A 54 7.42 0.62 -5.01
N THR A 55 6.48 0.12 -5.81
CA THR A 55 5.12 0.65 -5.90
C THR A 55 4.16 -0.21 -5.08
N VAL A 56 3.22 0.44 -4.41
CA VAL A 56 2.10 -0.20 -3.71
C VAL A 56 0.81 0.43 -4.23
N HIS A 57 -0.14 -0.40 -4.64
CA HIS A 57 -1.48 0.01 -5.03
C HIS A 57 -2.46 -0.30 -3.90
N ILE A 58 -3.15 0.71 -3.38
CA ILE A 58 -4.04 0.59 -2.23
C ILE A 58 -5.42 1.13 -2.59
N ALA A 59 -6.47 0.42 -2.19
CA ALA A 59 -7.83 0.95 -2.18
C ALA A 59 -8.35 0.86 -0.75
N GLY A 60 -8.61 2.00 -0.10
CA GLY A 60 -9.04 2.00 1.30
C GLY A 60 -8.03 1.30 2.20
N ASP A 61 -8.47 0.26 2.90
CA ASP A 61 -7.70 -0.60 3.80
C ASP A 61 -7.11 -1.85 3.12
N VAL A 62 -7.27 -1.98 1.80
CA VAL A 62 -6.84 -3.16 1.04
C VAL A 62 -5.62 -2.82 0.18
N VAL A 63 -4.58 -3.65 0.26
CA VAL A 63 -3.47 -3.68 -0.71
C VAL A 63 -3.89 -4.51 -1.92
N LEU A 64 -3.97 -3.89 -3.09
CA LEU A 64 -4.30 -4.56 -4.35
C LEU A 64 -3.07 -5.23 -4.97
N SER A 65 -1.93 -4.54 -4.94
CA SER A 65 -0.68 -5.03 -5.51
C SER A 65 0.52 -4.39 -4.82
N ALA A 66 1.52 -5.21 -4.48
CA ALA A 66 2.81 -4.81 -3.95
C ALA A 66 3.84 -5.91 -4.28
N PRO A 67 5.15 -5.72 -4.01
CA PRO A 67 6.13 -6.79 -4.16
C PRO A 67 5.72 -8.06 -3.40
N GLY A 68 5.52 -9.16 -4.14
CA GLY A 68 5.10 -10.45 -3.57
C GLY A 68 3.63 -10.52 -3.13
N ILE A 69 2.81 -9.49 -3.40
CA ILE A 69 1.39 -9.43 -3.07
C ILE A 69 0.60 -9.08 -4.33
N GLU A 70 -0.35 -9.92 -4.68
CA GLU A 70 -1.35 -9.66 -5.72
C GLU A 70 -2.70 -10.09 -5.17
N LEU A 71 -3.69 -9.20 -5.24
CA LEU A 71 -5.04 -9.50 -4.78
C LEU A 71 -5.78 -10.33 -5.83
N GLU A 72 -6.18 -11.54 -5.46
CA GLU A 72 -6.93 -12.42 -6.36
C GLU A 72 -8.41 -12.04 -6.46
N HIS A 73 -9.07 -11.80 -5.32
CA HIS A 73 -10.50 -11.50 -5.25
C HIS A 73 -10.86 -10.65 -4.03
N LEU A 74 -11.90 -9.81 -4.19
CA LEU A 74 -12.51 -9.01 -3.11
C LEU A 74 -13.95 -9.46 -2.89
N GLU A 75 -14.25 -9.97 -1.70
CA GLU A 75 -15.61 -10.34 -1.32
C GLU A 75 -16.47 -9.11 -1.00
N THR A 76 -15.88 -8.09 -0.38
CA THR A 76 -16.56 -6.84 -0.01
C THR A 76 -15.76 -5.62 -0.49
N PRO A 77 -16.43 -4.49 -0.77
CA PRO A 77 -15.73 -3.24 -1.07
C PRO A 77 -14.77 -2.86 0.06
N PRO A 78 -13.58 -2.30 -0.26
CA PRO A 78 -12.69 -1.73 0.75
C PRO A 78 -13.36 -0.58 1.52
N SER A 79 -12.82 -0.28 2.70
CA SER A 79 -13.24 0.88 3.49
C SER A 79 -13.04 2.18 2.73
N THR A 80 -13.91 3.15 3.00
CA THR A 80 -13.77 4.52 2.47
C THR A 80 -13.19 5.41 3.56
N PHE A 81 -12.00 5.94 3.30
CA PHE A 81 -11.41 6.98 4.14
C PHE A 81 -11.73 8.34 3.55
N LEU A 82 -12.43 9.19 4.31
CA LEU A 82 -12.57 10.59 3.94
C LEU A 82 -11.20 11.26 4.14
N ALA A 83 -10.69 11.92 3.09
CA ALA A 83 -9.50 12.75 3.22
C ALA A 83 -9.80 13.90 4.20
N SER A 84 -9.14 13.89 5.37
CA SER A 84 -9.20 14.94 6.39
C SER A 84 -8.26 16.10 6.08
#